data_AF-A0A482VTT9-F1
#
_entry.id   AF-A0A482VTT9-F1
#
_cell.length_a   1.000
_cell.length_b   1.000
_cell.length_c   1.000
_cell.angle_alpha   90.00
_cell.angle_beta   90.00
_cell.angle_gamma   90.00
#
_symmetry.space_group_name_H-M   'P 1'
#
loop_
_entity.id
_entity.type
_entity.pdbx_description
1 polymer ?
#
loop_
_entity_poly.entity_id
_entity_poly.type
_entity_poly.pdbx_seq_one_letter_code
_entity_poly.pdbx_strand_id
1 'polypeptide(L)'
;VPSLVPLGFEKVTENIQLENTKVNVDTALLENAIPVRQPRYGNSEIQQFFIILGRALLFSKRDWTLMYLRLFAHILVGFLIGALYFKIGNDGAKVLSNLGFLFFNMLFLMYTSMTITILSFPLEMPVLLKEHFNRWYSLRSYYLAITVSDIPFQTIFCVLYVTIVYFMTSQPPELNRFMMFLGACLLVSFVAQSVGLVVGAAMNVQNGVFLAPVMSVPFLLFSGFFVSFDAIPIYLRWITYLSYIRYGFEGTALATYGFDRP
;
A
#
# COMPACT_ATOMS: atom_id res chain seq x y z
N VAL A 1 -39.84 -47.85 28.32
CA VAL A 1 -38.59 -47.16 28.73
C VAL A 1 -37.72 -48.21 29.41
N PRO A 2 -36.46 -48.40 28.99
CA PRO A 2 -35.87 -49.72 28.83
C PRO A 2 -35.14 -50.26 30.06
N SER A 3 -35.12 -51.58 30.14
CA SER A 3 -34.37 -52.45 31.02
C SER A 3 -32.96 -52.71 30.49
N LEU A 4 -31.96 -52.78 31.38
CA LEU A 4 -30.66 -53.41 31.11
C LEU A 4 -30.21 -54.19 32.35
N VAL A 5 -30.04 -55.50 32.18
CA VAL A 5 -29.29 -56.40 33.07
C VAL A 5 -28.23 -57.09 32.17
N PRO A 6 -26.97 -57.26 32.62
CA PRO A 6 -25.86 -57.65 31.76
C PRO A 6 -25.57 -59.15 31.81
N LEU A 7 -25.16 -59.72 30.68
CA LEU A 7 -24.56 -61.05 30.49
C LEU A 7 -23.69 -60.91 29.23
N GLY A 8 -22.50 -61.44 29.06
CA GLY A 8 -21.66 -62.37 29.80
C GLY A 8 -20.44 -62.60 28.89
N PHE A 9 -19.30 -62.98 29.48
CA PHE A 9 -18.12 -63.38 28.72
C PHE A 9 -18.37 -64.70 28.00
N GLU A 10 -18.11 -64.77 26.69
CA GLU A 10 -17.99 -66.03 25.97
C GLU A 10 -16.74 -66.00 25.06
N LYS A 11 -15.79 -66.87 25.39
CA LYS A 11 -14.64 -67.22 24.55
C LYS A 11 -15.13 -68.21 23.50
N VAL A 12 -15.05 -67.84 22.22
CA VAL A 12 -15.13 -68.80 21.12
C VAL A 12 -13.79 -68.80 20.40
N THR A 13 -13.03 -69.86 20.62
CA THR A 13 -11.93 -70.30 19.76
C THR A 13 -12.54 -71.01 18.56
N GLU A 14 -12.39 -70.47 17.35
CA GLU A 14 -12.48 -71.28 16.14
C GLU A 14 -11.53 -70.79 15.04
N ASN A 15 -10.63 -71.71 14.69
CA ASN A 15 -10.13 -72.02 13.36
C ASN A 15 -9.42 -70.90 12.57
N ILE A 16 -8.08 -71.00 12.62
CA ILE A 16 -7.14 -70.48 11.63
C ILE A 16 -7.53 -71.09 10.28
N GLN A 17 -8.32 -70.38 9.49
CA GLN A 17 -8.25 -70.51 8.03
C GLN A 17 -7.05 -69.69 7.59
N LEU A 18 -6.00 -70.37 7.13
CA LEU A 18 -4.96 -69.77 6.30
C LEU A 18 -5.62 -69.38 4.98
N GLU A 19 -6.38 -68.27 5.00
CA GLU A 19 -6.78 -67.61 3.78
C GLU A 19 -5.50 -67.05 3.17
N ASN A 20 -5.15 -67.62 2.02
CA ASN A 20 -4.06 -67.19 1.16
C ASN A 20 -4.41 -65.80 0.60
N THR A 21 -4.48 -64.79 1.48
CA THR A 21 -4.57 -63.40 1.04
C THR A 21 -3.22 -63.10 0.43
N LYS A 22 -3.17 -63.18 -0.91
CA LYS A 22 -2.09 -62.54 -1.68
C LYS A 22 -2.02 -61.10 -1.19
N VAL A 23 -1.04 -60.81 -0.35
CA VAL A 23 -0.69 -59.43 -0.03
C VAL A 23 -0.29 -58.83 -1.36
N ASN A 24 -1.20 -58.08 -1.98
CA ASN A 24 -0.88 -57.29 -3.16
C ASN A 24 0.24 -56.36 -2.73
N VAL A 25 1.44 -56.60 -3.27
CA VAL A 25 2.63 -55.78 -2.98
C VAL A 25 2.35 -54.30 -3.27
N ASP A 26 1.39 -54.04 -4.17
CA ASP A 26 0.89 -52.71 -4.53
C ASP A 26 0.21 -51.95 -3.38
N THR A 27 -0.46 -52.63 -2.44
CA THR A 27 -1.13 -51.94 -1.32
C THR A 27 -0.14 -51.54 -0.21
N ALA A 28 0.93 -52.31 -0.01
CA ALA A 28 1.97 -52.00 0.98
C ALA A 28 2.86 -50.80 0.57
N LEU A 29 2.97 -50.52 -0.75
CA LEU A 29 3.72 -49.36 -1.26
C LEU A 29 2.93 -48.04 -1.12
N LEU A 30 1.60 -48.09 -1.03
CA LEU A 30 0.76 -46.91 -0.82
C LEU A 30 0.73 -46.44 0.64
N GLU A 31 0.95 -47.35 1.59
CA GLU A 31 0.90 -47.04 3.02
C GLU A 31 2.14 -46.24 3.50
N ASN A 32 3.26 -46.34 2.76
CA ASN A 32 4.49 -45.57 2.97
C ASN A 32 4.68 -44.44 1.96
N ALA A 33 3.70 -44.16 1.11
CA ALA A 33 3.76 -43.00 0.23
C ALA A 33 3.65 -41.73 1.09
N ILE A 34 4.78 -41.03 1.25
CA ILE A 34 4.83 -39.67 1.81
C ILE A 34 3.65 -38.90 1.20
N PRO A 35 2.72 -38.34 1.99
CA PRO A 35 1.57 -37.65 1.42
C PRO A 35 2.09 -36.52 0.54
N VAL A 36 2.03 -36.72 -0.77
CA VAL A 36 2.43 -35.71 -1.76
C VAL A 36 1.45 -34.58 -1.58
N ARG A 37 1.90 -33.52 -0.91
CA ARG A 37 1.07 -32.35 -0.62
C ARG A 37 0.72 -31.73 -1.97
N GLN A 38 -0.52 -31.94 -2.40
CA GLN A 38 -1.03 -31.36 -3.63
C GLN A 38 -0.76 -29.84 -3.59
N PRO A 39 -0.17 -29.26 -4.66
CA PRO A 39 0.17 -27.85 -4.66
C PRO A 39 -1.13 -27.05 -4.45
N ARG A 40 -1.07 -26.08 -3.53
CA ARG A 40 -2.22 -25.26 -3.11
C ARG A 40 -2.81 -24.44 -4.27
N TYR A 41 -2.03 -24.22 -5.33
CA TYR A 41 -2.36 -23.50 -6.56
C TYR A 41 -1.79 -24.26 -7.77
N GLY A 42 -2.43 -24.16 -8.93
CA GLY A 42 -1.97 -24.83 -10.17
C GLY A 42 -0.76 -24.19 -10.84
N ASN A 43 -0.48 -22.91 -10.58
CA ASN A 43 0.64 -22.14 -11.16
C ASN A 43 1.64 -21.73 -10.07
N SER A 44 2.90 -21.45 -10.45
CA SER A 44 3.88 -20.87 -9.54
C SER A 44 3.50 -19.44 -9.09
N GLU A 45 3.96 -19.00 -7.92
CA GLU A 45 3.63 -17.67 -7.38
C GLU A 45 4.10 -16.51 -8.28
N ILE A 46 5.20 -16.72 -9.01
CA ILE A 46 5.76 -15.74 -9.97
C ILE A 46 4.87 -15.63 -11.21
N GLN A 47 4.40 -16.76 -11.75
CA GLN A 47 3.46 -16.74 -12.87
C GLN A 47 2.13 -16.10 -12.47
N GLN A 48 1.62 -16.41 -11.28
CA GLN A 48 0.44 -15.75 -10.72
C GLN A 48 0.64 -14.24 -10.65
N PHE A 49 1.78 -13.78 -10.12
CA PHE A 49 2.13 -12.36 -10.03
C PHE A 49 2.09 -11.66 -11.40
N PHE A 50 2.78 -12.18 -12.41
CA PHE A 50 2.81 -11.54 -13.74
C PHE A 50 1.44 -11.52 -14.43
N ILE A 51 0.64 -12.57 -14.27
CA ILE A 51 -0.72 -12.62 -14.81
C ILE A 51 -1.60 -11.55 -14.17
N ILE A 52 -1.57 -11.45 -12.84
CA ILE A 52 -2.37 -10.46 -12.09
C ILE A 52 -1.87 -9.05 -12.40
N LEU A 53 -0.55 -8.83 -12.47
CA LEU A 53 0.05 -7.55 -12.80
C LEU A 53 -0.38 -7.08 -14.19
N GLY A 54 -0.33 -7.97 -15.20
CA GLY A 54 -0.80 -7.65 -16.55
C GLY A 54 -2.29 -7.28 -16.57
N ARG A 55 -3.12 -8.02 -15.82
CA ARG A 55 -4.55 -7.72 -15.66
C ARG A 55 -4.77 -6.36 -14.99
N ALA A 56 -4.07 -6.08 -13.89
CA ALA A 56 -4.17 -4.82 -13.15
C ALA A 56 -3.77 -3.63 -14.02
N LEU A 57 -2.63 -3.70 -14.72
CA LEU A 57 -2.18 -2.65 -15.63
C LEU A 57 -3.16 -2.40 -16.78
N LEU A 58 -3.75 -3.46 -17.35
CA LEU A 58 -4.78 -3.33 -18.38
C LEU A 58 -6.06 -2.69 -17.83
N PHE A 59 -6.46 -3.03 -16.61
CA PHE A 59 -7.60 -2.45 -15.93
C PHE A 59 -7.38 -0.95 -15.68
N SER A 60 -6.26 -0.56 -15.06
CA SER A 60 -5.90 0.84 -14.80
C SER A 60 -5.84 1.65 -16.09
N LYS A 61 -5.23 1.11 -17.16
CA LYS A 61 -5.17 1.78 -18.47
C LYS A 61 -6.55 2.00 -19.10
N ARG A 62 -7.50 1.10 -18.87
CA ARG A 62 -8.86 1.17 -19.43
C ARG A 62 -9.80 2.03 -18.59
N ASP A 63 -9.49 2.24 -17.31
CA ASP A 63 -10.21 3.19 -16.46
C ASP A 63 -9.77 4.63 -16.76
N TRP A 64 -10.19 5.11 -17.93
CA TRP A 64 -9.90 6.45 -18.40
C TRP A 64 -10.43 7.52 -17.44
N THR A 65 -11.59 7.31 -16.82
CA THR A 65 -12.26 8.31 -15.99
C THR A 65 -11.43 8.66 -14.76
N LEU A 66 -11.03 7.65 -13.96
CA LEU A 66 -10.23 7.91 -12.76
C LEU A 66 -8.82 8.43 -13.10
N MET A 67 -8.20 7.90 -14.15
CA MET A 67 -6.88 8.37 -14.58
C MET A 67 -6.89 9.83 -15.04
N TYR A 68 -7.85 10.23 -15.90
CA TYR A 68 -7.93 11.61 -16.38
C TYR A 68 -8.31 12.59 -15.27
N LEU A 69 -9.25 12.23 -14.39
CA LEU A 69 -9.63 13.09 -13.27
C LEU A 69 -8.45 13.32 -12.32
N ARG A 70 -7.68 12.26 -12.04
CA ARG A 70 -6.47 12.36 -11.22
C ARG A 70 -5.41 13.23 -11.88
N LEU A 71 -5.13 13.01 -13.17
CA LEU A 71 -4.18 13.83 -13.93
C LEU A 71 -4.59 15.30 -13.93
N PHE A 72 -5.85 15.58 -14.25
CA PHE A 72 -6.40 16.94 -14.27
C PHE A 72 -6.29 17.61 -12.90
N ALA A 73 -6.65 16.91 -11.81
CA ALA A 73 -6.53 17.45 -10.46
C ALA A 73 -5.07 17.78 -10.08
N HIS A 74 -4.11 16.93 -10.44
CA HIS A 74 -2.68 17.19 -10.18
C HIS A 74 -2.17 18.41 -10.96
N ILE A 75 -2.56 18.55 -12.23
CA ILE A 75 -2.19 19.70 -13.05
C ILE A 75 -2.82 20.98 -12.51
N LEU A 76 -4.14 20.97 -12.27
CA LEU A 76 -4.90 22.13 -11.80
C LEU A 76 -4.36 22.63 -10.45
N VAL A 77 -4.19 21.73 -9.49
CA VAL A 77 -3.67 22.10 -8.16
C VAL A 77 -2.19 22.45 -8.21
N GLY A 78 -1.41 21.83 -9.10
CA GLY A 78 -0.03 22.23 -9.38
C GLY A 78 0.08 23.68 -9.83
N PHE A 79 -0.75 24.10 -10.79
CA PHE A 79 -0.80 25.49 -11.22
C PHE A 79 -1.30 26.43 -10.12
N LEU A 80 -2.32 26.03 -9.35
CA LEU A 80 -2.85 26.84 -8.25
C LEU A 80 -1.78 27.09 -7.17
N ILE A 81 -1.13 26.03 -6.68
CA ILE A 81 -0.08 26.13 -5.67
C ILE A 81 1.12 26.90 -6.22
N GLY A 82 1.53 26.61 -7.46
CA GLY A 82 2.61 27.33 -8.14
C GLY A 82 2.33 28.83 -8.30
N ALA A 83 1.09 29.22 -8.55
CA ALA A 83 0.67 30.62 -8.65
C ALA A 83 0.62 31.32 -7.28
N LEU A 84 0.09 30.65 -6.25
CA LEU A 84 0.03 31.20 -4.88
C LEU A 84 1.43 31.46 -4.31
N TYR A 85 2.38 30.60 -4.62
CA TYR A 85 3.76 30.64 -4.12
C TYR A 85 4.75 31.08 -5.21
N PHE A 86 4.30 31.89 -6.16
CA PHE A 86 5.11 32.27 -7.33
C PHE A 86 6.41 32.97 -6.93
N LYS A 87 7.53 32.45 -7.45
CA LYS A 87 8.89 33.00 -7.26
C LYS A 87 9.34 33.23 -5.80
N ILE A 88 8.83 32.46 -4.84
CA ILE A 88 9.24 32.60 -3.43
C ILE A 88 10.56 31.90 -3.12
N GLY A 89 10.95 30.91 -3.92
CA GLY A 89 12.02 29.97 -3.57
C GLY A 89 13.36 30.65 -3.35
N ASN A 90 13.65 31.75 -4.07
CA ASN A 90 14.89 32.52 -3.99
C ASN A 90 14.80 33.79 -3.12
N ASP A 91 13.67 34.00 -2.43
CA ASP A 91 13.46 35.18 -1.58
C ASP A 91 13.67 34.80 -0.10
N GLY A 92 14.83 35.20 0.45
CA GLY A 92 15.20 34.94 1.84
C GLY A 92 14.26 35.59 2.87
N ALA A 93 13.51 36.64 2.49
CA ALA A 93 12.51 37.22 3.38
C ALA A 93 11.24 36.34 3.48
N LYS A 94 11.04 35.41 2.55
CA LYS A 94 9.85 34.55 2.44
C LYS A 94 10.10 33.09 2.84
N VAL A 95 11.13 32.83 3.64
CA VAL A 95 11.48 31.47 4.11
C VAL A 95 10.28 30.77 4.78
N LEU A 96 9.54 31.47 5.64
CA LEU A 96 8.36 30.89 6.29
C LEU A 96 7.25 30.51 5.29
N SER A 97 7.01 31.36 4.29
CA SER A 97 6.07 31.07 3.21
C SER A 97 6.54 29.89 2.35
N ASN A 98 7.84 29.79 2.10
CA ASN A 98 8.42 28.68 1.34
C ASN A 98 8.37 27.36 2.13
N LEU A 99 8.60 27.37 3.45
CA LEU A 99 8.34 26.21 4.30
C LEU A 99 6.85 25.81 4.26
N GLY A 100 5.94 26.79 4.25
CA GLY A 100 4.51 26.55 4.04
C GLY A 100 4.23 25.84 2.70
N PHE A 101 4.87 26.29 1.62
CA PHE A 101 4.81 25.62 0.31
C PHE A 101 5.29 24.16 0.38
N LEU A 102 6.47 23.91 0.97
CA LEU A 102 7.01 22.55 1.11
C LEU A 102 6.03 21.62 1.84
N PHE A 103 5.42 22.12 2.91
CA PHE A 103 4.44 21.37 3.68
C PHE A 103 3.15 21.12 2.89
N PHE A 104 2.59 22.14 2.23
CA PHE A 104 1.38 21.99 1.40
C PHE A 104 1.60 21.02 0.23
N ASN A 105 2.80 21.02 -0.35
CA ASN A 105 3.19 20.09 -1.40
C ASN A 105 3.14 18.63 -0.91
N MET A 106 3.67 18.35 0.29
CA MET A 106 3.55 17.02 0.93
C MET A 106 2.10 16.67 1.26
N LEU A 107 1.33 17.63 1.80
CA LEU A 107 -0.07 17.44 2.19
C LEU A 107 -0.93 17.06 0.99
N PHE A 108 -0.78 17.76 -0.14
CA PHE A 108 -1.51 17.46 -1.36
C PHE A 108 -1.21 16.05 -1.86
N LEU A 109 0.08 15.70 -2.02
CA LEU A 109 0.49 14.38 -2.48
C LEU A 109 0.02 13.25 -1.56
N MET A 110 0.04 13.47 -0.25
CA MET A 110 -0.47 12.53 0.74
C MET A 110 -1.97 12.27 0.54
N TYR A 111 -2.77 13.35 0.54
CA TYR A 111 -4.22 13.21 0.46
C TYR A 111 -4.67 12.61 -0.85
N THR A 112 -4.12 13.04 -1.99
CA THR A 112 -4.52 12.51 -3.30
C THR A 112 -4.14 11.04 -3.46
N SER A 113 -2.95 10.65 -2.99
CA SER A 113 -2.47 9.27 -3.07
C SER A 113 -3.29 8.33 -2.18
N MET A 114 -3.53 8.73 -0.93
CA MET A 114 -4.29 7.93 0.04
C MET A 114 -5.77 7.80 -0.35
N THR A 115 -6.41 8.90 -0.76
CA THR A 115 -7.85 8.91 -1.08
C THR A 115 -8.17 7.99 -2.25
N ILE A 116 -7.35 7.98 -3.30
CA ILE A 116 -7.59 7.13 -4.47
C ILE A 116 -7.61 5.64 -4.08
N THR A 117 -6.65 5.19 -3.28
CA THR A 117 -6.59 3.79 -2.83
C THR A 117 -7.73 3.41 -1.88
N ILE A 118 -8.21 4.36 -1.06
CA ILE A 118 -9.37 4.14 -0.18
C ILE A 118 -10.68 4.02 -0.97
N LEU A 119 -10.77 4.68 -2.12
CA LEU A 119 -11.95 4.60 -2.99
C LEU A 119 -11.92 3.34 -3.85
N SER A 120 -10.78 2.99 -4.43
CA SER A 120 -10.69 1.88 -5.39
C SER A 120 -10.64 0.51 -4.73
N PHE A 121 -9.85 0.33 -3.67
CA PHE A 121 -9.57 -1.00 -3.13
C PHE A 121 -10.80 -1.71 -2.53
N PRO A 122 -11.69 -1.05 -1.74
CA PRO A 122 -12.90 -1.71 -1.24
C PRO A 122 -13.84 -2.18 -2.37
N LEU A 123 -13.81 -1.53 -3.54
CA LEU A 123 -14.62 -1.92 -4.69
C LEU A 123 -14.09 -3.20 -5.34
N GLU A 124 -12.79 -3.47 -5.25
CA GLU A 124 -12.16 -4.70 -5.75
C GLU A 124 -12.28 -5.88 -4.78
N MET A 125 -12.43 -5.61 -3.47
CA MET A 125 -12.45 -6.63 -2.42
C MET A 125 -13.43 -7.79 -2.65
N PRO A 126 -14.68 -7.58 -3.10
CA PRO A 126 -15.61 -8.70 -3.35
C PRO A 126 -15.10 -9.67 -4.43
N VAL A 127 -14.44 -9.14 -5.46
CA VAL A 127 -13.84 -9.94 -6.54
C VAL A 127 -12.65 -10.72 -5.99
N LEU A 128 -11.76 -10.04 -5.24
CA LEU A 128 -10.60 -10.67 -4.61
C LEU A 128 -11.01 -11.83 -3.69
N LEU A 129 -12.03 -11.65 -2.85
CA LEU A 129 -12.52 -12.69 -1.95
C LEU A 129 -12.97 -13.93 -2.74
N LYS A 130 -13.76 -13.73 -3.80
CA LYS A 130 -14.24 -14.82 -4.66
C LYS A 130 -13.07 -15.57 -5.34
N GLU A 131 -12.12 -14.84 -5.89
CA GLU A 131 -10.94 -15.42 -6.55
C GLU A 131 -10.02 -16.16 -5.56
N HIS A 132 -9.90 -15.65 -4.34
CA HIS A 132 -9.13 -16.30 -3.27
C HIS A 132 -9.79 -17.58 -2.76
N PHE A 133 -11.11 -17.57 -2.51
CA PHE A 133 -11.87 -18.75 -2.10
C PHE A 133 -11.86 -19.84 -3.18
N ASN A 134 -11.91 -19.45 -4.45
CA ASN A 134 -11.77 -20.37 -5.58
C ASN A 134 -10.33 -20.83 -5.84
N ARG A 135 -9.36 -20.37 -5.04
CA ARG A 135 -7.95 -20.77 -5.11
C ARG A 135 -7.32 -20.52 -6.48
N TRP A 136 -7.69 -19.41 -7.14
CA TRP A 136 -7.10 -19.04 -8.43
C TRP A 136 -5.67 -18.52 -8.28
N TYR A 137 -5.38 -17.80 -7.19
CA TYR A 137 -4.04 -17.30 -6.88
C TYR A 137 -3.85 -16.99 -5.39
N SER A 138 -2.59 -16.76 -4.99
CA SER A 138 -2.20 -16.39 -3.62
C SER A 138 -2.44 -14.91 -3.32
N LEU A 139 -2.79 -14.58 -2.07
CA LEU A 139 -2.96 -13.18 -1.63
C LEU A 139 -1.65 -12.38 -1.74
N ARG A 140 -0.51 -13.05 -1.56
CA ARG A 140 0.82 -12.43 -1.67
C ARG A 140 1.09 -11.96 -3.09
N SER A 141 0.85 -12.84 -4.08
CA SER A 141 1.01 -12.52 -5.50
C SER A 141 0.07 -11.38 -5.92
N TYR A 142 -1.17 -11.36 -5.41
CA TYR A 142 -2.12 -10.29 -5.69
C TYR A 142 -1.69 -8.95 -5.08
N TYR A 143 -1.35 -8.92 -3.79
CA TYR A 143 -0.93 -7.69 -3.11
C TYR A 143 0.30 -7.06 -3.78
N LEU A 144 1.30 -7.87 -4.12
CA LEU A 144 2.49 -7.40 -4.84
C LEU A 144 2.13 -6.88 -6.23
N ALA A 145 1.26 -7.59 -6.97
CA ALA A 145 0.85 -7.18 -8.31
C ALA A 145 0.12 -5.83 -8.32
N ILE A 146 -0.82 -5.61 -7.40
CA ILE A 146 -1.55 -4.34 -7.27
C ILE A 146 -0.60 -3.20 -6.86
N THR A 147 0.27 -3.45 -5.87
CA THR A 147 1.24 -2.45 -5.43
C THR A 147 2.16 -2.03 -6.59
N VAL A 148 2.66 -3.00 -7.36
CA VAL A 148 3.56 -2.73 -8.50
C VAL A 148 2.82 -2.09 -9.68
N SER A 149 1.54 -2.42 -9.91
CA SER A 149 0.77 -1.80 -11.00
C SER A 149 0.54 -0.31 -10.78
N ASP A 150 0.44 0.14 -9.52
CA ASP A 150 0.14 1.54 -9.19
C ASP A 150 1.37 2.47 -9.25
N ILE A 151 2.58 1.94 -9.02
CA ILE A 151 3.85 2.68 -9.04
C ILE A 151 4.04 3.53 -10.31
N PRO A 152 3.92 3.00 -11.54
CA PRO A 152 4.18 3.80 -12.74
C PRO A 152 3.21 4.98 -12.88
N PHE A 153 1.93 4.77 -12.58
CA PHE A 153 0.92 5.83 -12.66
C PHE A 153 1.14 6.91 -11.61
N GLN A 154 1.39 6.52 -10.36
CA GLN A 154 1.69 7.47 -9.30
C GLN A 154 2.95 8.28 -9.59
N THR A 155 3.98 7.62 -10.14
CA THR A 155 5.22 8.27 -10.51
C THR A 155 4.97 9.35 -11.56
N ILE A 156 4.20 9.04 -12.61
CA ILE A 156 3.86 10.02 -13.66
C ILE A 156 3.12 11.23 -13.08
N PHE A 157 2.08 11.01 -12.25
CA PHE A 157 1.31 12.11 -11.66
C PHE A 157 2.14 12.97 -10.70
N CYS A 158 2.97 12.33 -9.88
CA CYS A 158 3.86 13.02 -8.95
C CYS A 158 4.93 13.83 -9.69
N VAL A 159 5.60 13.24 -10.69
CA VAL A 159 6.62 13.93 -11.50
C VAL A 159 6.03 15.15 -12.20
N LEU A 160 4.86 15.01 -12.84
CA LEU A 160 4.18 16.12 -13.51
C LEU A 160 3.85 17.26 -12.54
N TYR A 161 3.21 16.92 -11.42
CA TYR A 161 2.86 17.90 -10.38
C TYR A 161 4.08 18.62 -9.80
N VAL A 162 5.10 17.85 -9.37
CA VAL A 162 6.34 18.37 -8.77
C VAL A 162 7.09 19.26 -9.76
N THR A 163 7.16 18.88 -11.03
CA THR A 163 7.80 19.69 -12.08
C THR A 163 7.13 21.06 -12.20
N ILE A 164 5.79 21.11 -12.23
CA ILE A 164 5.05 22.38 -12.32
C ILE A 164 5.36 23.26 -11.11
N VAL A 165 5.17 22.74 -9.89
CA VAL A 165 5.32 23.56 -8.67
C VAL A 165 6.77 23.98 -8.41
N TYR A 166 7.75 23.11 -8.68
CA TYR A 166 9.16 23.38 -8.40
C TYR A 166 9.68 24.56 -9.24
N PHE A 167 9.36 24.56 -10.54
CA PHE A 167 9.78 25.64 -11.44
C PHE A 167 8.95 26.92 -11.25
N MET A 168 7.65 26.84 -11.01
CA MET A 168 6.81 28.03 -10.77
C MET A 168 7.17 28.77 -9.47
N THR A 169 7.53 28.02 -8.42
CA THR A 169 7.94 28.62 -7.15
C THR A 169 9.41 29.08 -7.14
N SER A 170 10.13 28.93 -8.25
CA SER A 170 11.54 29.27 -8.42
C SER A 170 12.46 28.62 -7.36
N GLN A 171 12.29 27.33 -7.10
CA GLN A 171 13.25 26.58 -6.28
C GLN A 171 14.61 26.48 -7.00
N PRO A 172 15.70 26.19 -6.26
CA PRO A 172 17.04 26.08 -6.84
C PRO A 172 17.09 25.13 -8.06
N PRO A 173 17.54 25.58 -9.24
CA PRO A 173 17.43 24.81 -10.49
C PRO A 173 18.45 23.65 -10.60
N GLU A 174 19.11 23.27 -9.52
CA GLU A 174 20.12 22.21 -9.49
C GLU A 174 19.46 20.83 -9.59
N LEU A 175 19.92 20.01 -10.54
CA LEU A 175 19.36 18.67 -10.77
C LEU A 175 19.39 17.80 -9.52
N ASN A 176 20.48 17.84 -8.74
CA ASN A 176 20.59 17.05 -7.51
C ASN A 176 19.50 17.42 -6.50
N ARG A 177 19.24 18.71 -6.31
CA ARG A 177 18.20 19.21 -5.40
C ARG A 177 16.80 18.85 -5.88
N PHE A 178 16.56 18.99 -7.19
CA PHE A 178 15.31 18.57 -7.80
C PHE A 178 15.06 17.07 -7.61
N MET A 179 16.07 16.22 -7.84
CA MET A 179 15.94 14.77 -7.69
C MET A 179 15.71 14.35 -6.23
N MET A 180 16.38 14.99 -5.26
CA MET A 180 16.12 14.76 -3.83
C MET A 180 14.69 15.18 -3.44
N PHE A 181 14.25 16.36 -3.92
CA PHE A 181 12.91 16.86 -3.69
C PHE A 181 11.84 15.92 -4.29
N LEU A 182 12.02 15.52 -5.54
CA LEU A 182 11.15 14.58 -6.24
C LEU A 182 11.13 13.21 -5.56
N GLY A 183 12.29 12.71 -5.13
CA GLY A 183 12.41 11.45 -4.40
C GLY A 183 11.63 11.47 -3.08
N ALA A 184 11.74 12.55 -2.30
CA ALA A 184 10.96 12.73 -1.07
C ALA A 184 9.45 12.76 -1.36
N CYS A 185 9.02 13.49 -2.40
CA CYS A 185 7.63 13.54 -2.86
C CYS A 185 7.09 12.14 -3.23
N LEU A 186 7.86 11.38 -4.01
CA LEU A 186 7.48 10.02 -4.46
C LEU A 186 7.36 9.06 -3.28
N LEU A 187 8.30 9.08 -2.35
CA LEU A 187 8.28 8.22 -1.17
C LEU A 187 7.06 8.52 -0.29
N VAL A 188 6.74 9.80 -0.07
CA VAL A 188 5.52 10.20 0.66
C VAL A 188 4.28 9.69 -0.05
N SER A 189 4.20 9.83 -1.37
CA SER A 189 3.08 9.30 -2.15
C SER A 189 2.93 7.78 -2.02
N PHE A 190 4.00 7.01 -2.14
CA PHE A 190 3.94 5.54 -2.04
C PHE A 190 3.55 5.05 -0.64
N VAL A 191 4.06 5.70 0.41
CA VAL A 191 3.66 5.40 1.78
C VAL A 191 2.18 5.77 2.00
N ALA A 192 1.73 6.92 1.50
CA ALA A 192 0.33 7.33 1.59
C ALA A 192 -0.62 6.36 0.85
N GLN A 193 -0.24 5.84 -0.32
CA GLN A 193 -0.99 4.78 -1.00
C GLN A 193 -1.05 3.51 -0.17
N SER A 194 0.07 3.11 0.44
CA SER A 194 0.12 1.91 1.28
C SER A 194 -0.81 2.04 2.50
N VAL A 195 -0.82 3.21 3.15
CA VAL A 195 -1.77 3.51 4.24
C VAL A 195 -3.21 3.46 3.74
N GLY A 196 -3.48 4.03 2.57
CA GLY A 196 -4.81 4.00 1.98
C GLY A 196 -5.27 2.59 1.57
N LEU A 197 -4.37 1.71 1.13
CA LEU A 197 -4.65 0.29 0.91
C LEU A 197 -5.04 -0.42 2.21
N VAL A 198 -4.35 -0.16 3.32
CA VAL A 198 -4.71 -0.73 4.63
C VAL A 198 -6.10 -0.27 5.08
N VAL A 199 -6.40 1.03 4.95
CA VAL A 199 -7.72 1.58 5.30
C VAL A 199 -8.80 1.02 4.38
N GLY A 200 -8.54 0.98 3.06
CA GLY A 200 -9.46 0.40 2.09
C GLY A 200 -9.66 -1.11 2.26
N ALA A 201 -8.68 -1.82 2.82
CA ALA A 201 -8.82 -3.23 3.12
C ALA A 201 -9.70 -3.49 4.34
N ALA A 202 -9.64 -2.59 5.32
CA ALA A 202 -10.33 -2.74 6.60
C ALA A 202 -11.76 -2.18 6.59
N MET A 203 -12.04 -1.16 5.75
CA MET A 203 -13.26 -0.36 5.82
C MET A 203 -14.04 -0.37 4.51
N ASN A 204 -15.34 -0.07 4.58
CA ASN A 204 -16.12 0.28 3.39
C ASN A 204 -15.74 1.68 2.90
N VAL A 205 -16.16 2.03 1.67
CA VAL A 205 -15.81 3.31 1.04
C VAL A 205 -16.24 4.51 1.91
N GLN A 206 -17.46 4.51 2.44
CA GLN A 206 -18.00 5.62 3.22
C GLN A 206 -17.19 5.88 4.50
N ASN A 207 -16.91 4.83 5.28
CA ASN A 207 -16.14 4.93 6.52
C ASN A 207 -14.66 5.24 6.22
N GLY A 208 -14.11 4.67 5.15
CA GLY A 208 -12.72 4.91 4.73
C GLY A 208 -12.48 6.38 4.38
N VAL A 209 -13.37 6.99 3.61
CA VAL A 209 -13.26 8.41 3.23
C VAL A 209 -13.37 9.34 4.44
N PHE A 210 -14.19 8.99 5.44
CA PHE A 210 -14.25 9.72 6.71
C PHE A 210 -12.99 9.53 7.57
N LEU A 211 -12.47 8.31 7.63
CA LEU A 211 -11.34 7.96 8.48
C LEU A 211 -10.01 8.53 7.94
N ALA A 212 -9.86 8.67 6.62
CA ALA A 212 -8.60 9.11 6.00
C ALA A 212 -8.10 10.47 6.53
N PRO A 213 -8.92 11.54 6.54
CA PRO A 213 -8.51 12.82 7.13
C PRO A 213 -8.22 12.70 8.62
N VAL A 214 -9.07 11.97 9.37
CA VAL A 214 -8.92 11.80 10.82
C VAL A 214 -7.57 11.13 11.15
N MET A 215 -7.19 10.09 10.42
CA MET A 215 -5.91 9.40 10.57
C MET A 215 -4.72 10.24 10.10
N SER A 216 -4.94 11.16 9.17
CA SER A 216 -3.89 12.03 8.63
C SER A 216 -3.52 13.16 9.60
N VAL A 217 -4.46 13.65 10.42
CA VAL A 217 -4.24 14.79 11.33
C VAL A 217 -3.05 14.58 12.28
N PRO A 218 -2.90 13.43 12.98
CA PRO A 218 -1.71 13.19 13.80
C PRO A 218 -0.41 13.28 12.99
N PHE A 219 -0.34 12.66 11.81
CA PHE A 219 0.86 12.70 10.97
C PHE A 219 1.21 14.13 10.53
N LEU A 220 0.19 14.96 10.25
CA LEU A 220 0.36 16.38 9.90
C LEU A 220 0.81 17.22 11.10
N LEU A 221 0.21 17.06 12.28
CA LEU A 221 0.57 17.81 13.49
C LEU A 221 2.01 17.53 13.93
N PHE A 222 2.41 16.26 13.85
CA PHE A 222 3.75 15.79 14.23
C PHE A 222 4.77 15.83 13.08
N SER A 223 4.49 16.58 12.02
CA SER A 223 5.37 16.74 10.84
C SER A 223 6.59 17.65 11.07
N GLY A 224 6.64 18.39 12.19
CA GLY A 224 7.67 19.40 12.45
C GLY A 224 7.34 20.80 11.91
N PHE A 225 6.30 20.95 11.08
CA PHE A 225 5.85 22.26 10.58
C PHE A 225 4.99 23.03 11.60
N PHE A 226 3.97 22.36 12.17
CA PHE A 226 3.04 23.02 13.12
C PHE A 226 3.56 23.06 14.56
N VAL A 227 4.25 22.00 14.99
CA VAL A 227 4.83 21.89 16.32
C VAL A 227 6.27 21.44 16.17
N SER A 228 7.20 22.21 16.74
CA SER A 228 8.61 21.85 16.77
C SER A 228 8.85 20.63 17.67
N PHE A 229 9.85 19.81 17.35
CA PHE A 229 10.12 18.58 18.08
C PHE A 229 10.37 18.80 19.58
N ASP A 230 11.06 19.88 19.93
CA ASP A 230 11.40 20.22 21.31
C ASP A 230 10.18 20.62 22.16
N ALA A 231 9.17 21.22 21.52
CA ALA A 231 7.92 21.62 22.18
C ALA A 231 6.99 20.42 22.45
N ILE A 232 7.25 19.25 21.86
CA ILE A 232 6.41 18.06 22.03
C ILE A 232 6.70 17.40 23.37
N PRO A 233 5.67 17.15 24.22
CA PRO A 233 5.81 16.41 25.46
C PRO A 233 6.42 15.02 25.22
N ILE A 234 7.31 14.58 26.09
CA ILE A 234 8.12 13.35 25.93
C ILE A 234 7.25 12.13 25.61
N TYR A 235 6.08 12.01 26.25
CA TYR A 235 5.15 10.89 26.05
C TYR A 235 4.49 10.84 24.66
N LEU A 236 4.50 11.94 23.87
CA LEU A 236 3.96 11.99 22.50
C LEU A 236 5.05 11.95 21.41
N ARG A 237 6.34 12.09 21.78
CA ARG A 237 7.44 12.18 20.81
C ARG A 237 7.53 10.96 19.90
N TRP A 238 7.14 9.78 20.36
CA TRP A 238 7.18 8.56 19.54
C TRP A 238 6.34 8.67 18.25
N ILE A 239 5.23 9.42 18.27
CA ILE A 239 4.35 9.60 17.10
C ILE A 239 5.07 10.31 15.96
N THR A 240 6.00 11.21 16.30
CA THR A 240 6.80 11.93 15.29
C THR A 240 7.65 11.00 14.44
N TYR A 241 8.09 9.85 14.98
CA TYR A 241 8.89 8.87 14.24
C TYR A 241 8.04 8.00 13.31
N LEU A 242 6.72 7.94 13.56
CA LEU A 242 5.76 7.24 12.70
C LEU A 242 5.29 8.13 11.53
N SER A 243 5.41 9.44 11.66
CA SER A 243 4.98 10.38 10.62
C SER A 243 5.91 10.37 9.41
N TYR A 244 5.46 9.73 8.33
CA TYR A 244 6.16 9.80 7.04
C TYR A 244 6.12 11.21 6.42
N ILE A 245 5.16 12.05 6.81
CA ILE A 245 5.11 13.46 6.40
C ILE A 245 6.24 14.26 7.03
N ARG A 246 6.63 13.94 8.27
CA ARG A 246 7.81 14.54 8.90
C ARG A 246 9.05 14.31 8.04
N TYR A 247 9.33 13.07 7.69
CA TYR A 247 10.51 12.73 6.87
C TYR A 247 10.45 13.35 5.48
N GLY A 248 9.27 13.41 4.85
CA GLY A 248 9.09 14.09 3.56
C GLY A 248 9.31 15.60 3.63
N PHE A 249 8.79 16.24 4.68
CA PHE A 249 8.97 17.67 4.92
C PHE A 249 10.42 18.02 5.25
N GLU A 250 11.05 17.32 6.19
CA GLU A 250 12.47 17.48 6.51
C GLU A 250 13.35 17.22 5.29
N GLY A 251 13.06 16.16 4.51
CA GLY A 251 13.81 15.82 3.29
C GLY A 251 13.70 16.88 2.20
N THR A 252 12.51 17.43 1.95
CA THR A 252 12.33 18.52 0.98
C THR A 252 12.91 19.84 1.48
N ALA A 253 12.86 20.12 2.79
CA ALA A 253 13.50 21.28 3.38
C ALA A 253 15.03 21.21 3.28
N LEU A 254 15.63 20.04 3.57
CA LEU A 254 17.05 19.80 3.41
C LEU A 254 17.50 19.91 1.94
N ALA A 255 16.73 19.38 1.00
CA ALA A 255 17.02 19.54 -0.43
C ALA A 255 16.97 21.02 -0.88
N THR A 256 16.07 21.81 -0.30
CA THR A 256 15.83 23.21 -0.67
C THR A 256 16.81 24.19 -0.02
N TYR A 257 17.21 23.96 1.23
CA TYR A 257 18.03 24.89 2.01
C TYR A 257 19.41 24.37 2.39
N GLY A 258 19.63 23.05 2.37
CA GLY A 258 20.91 22.44 2.69
C GLY A 258 21.95 22.60 1.59
N PHE A 259 23.05 21.85 1.69
CA PHE A 259 24.11 21.77 0.67
C PHE A 259 24.70 23.13 0.27
N ASP A 260 25.02 23.96 1.26
CA ASP A 260 25.70 25.26 1.08
C ASP A 260 25.02 26.18 0.05
N ARG A 261 23.70 26.29 0.15
CA ARG A 261 22.93 27.22 -0.67
C ARG A 261 23.34 28.67 -0.36
N PRO A 262 23.73 29.47 -1.37
CA PRO A 262 24.14 30.87 -1.19
C PRO A 262 22.98 31.80 -0.82
#